data_AF-A0A1Z8LKP0-F1
#
_entry.id   AF-A0A1Z8LKP0-F1
#
_cell.length_a   1.000
_cell.length_b   1.000
_cell.length_c   1.000
_cell.angle_alpha   90.00
_cell.angle_beta   90.00
_cell.angle_gamma   90.00
#
_symmetry.space_group_name_H-M   'P 1'
#
loop_
_entity.id
_entity.type
_entity.pdbx_description
1 polymer ?
#
loop_
_entity_poly.entity_id
_entity_poly.type
_entity_poly.pdbx_seq_one_letter_code
_entity_poly.pdbx_strand_id
1 'polypeptide(L)'
;MDARRKKLLFRSEHCGWKENDFLLGRFARAHLDNLSETDLSAFEALLSESDNDIYIWITGKEPPPKIHDNKLMTVLIEFTQTK
;
A
#
# COMPACT_ATOMS: atom_id res chain seq x y z
N MET A 1 -4.69 -12.81 -11.99
CA MET A 1 -4.22 -12.49 -10.62
C MET A 1 -3.60 -13.70 -9.96
N ASP A 2 -2.29 -13.62 -9.78
CA ASP A 2 -1.43 -14.58 -9.10
C ASP A 2 -1.79 -14.75 -7.63
N ALA A 3 -1.45 -15.90 -7.04
CA ALA A 3 -1.74 -16.19 -5.64
C ALA A 3 -1.16 -15.13 -4.69
N ARG A 4 0.02 -14.59 -4.99
CA ARG A 4 0.68 -13.52 -4.22
C ARG A 4 -0.14 -12.23 -4.25
N ARG A 5 -0.58 -11.78 -5.42
CA ARG A 5 -1.41 -10.57 -5.59
C ARG A 5 -2.72 -10.68 -4.83
N LYS A 6 -3.39 -11.83 -4.89
CA LYS A 6 -4.62 -12.09 -4.11
C LYS A 6 -4.37 -12.02 -2.61
N LYS A 7 -3.25 -12.57 -2.13
CA LYS A 7 -2.88 -12.51 -0.72
C LYS A 7 -2.59 -11.07 -0.26
N LEU A 8 -1.92 -10.27 -1.10
CA LEU A 8 -1.66 -8.87 -0.82
C LEU A 8 -2.94 -8.06 -0.76
N LEU A 9 -3.83 -8.23 -1.76
CA LEU A 9 -5.15 -7.58 -1.76
C LEU A 9 -5.93 -7.89 -0.47
N PHE A 10 -6.02 -9.17 -0.11
CA PHE A 10 -6.71 -9.59 1.11
C PHE A 10 -6.08 -9.01 2.38
N ARG A 11 -4.75 -8.89 2.44
CA ARG A 11 -4.07 -8.24 3.58
C ARG A 11 -4.37 -6.75 3.64
N SER A 12 -4.32 -6.06 2.50
CA SER A 12 -4.70 -4.65 2.39
C SER A 12 -6.14 -4.44 2.85
N GLU A 13 -7.04 -5.37 2.53
CA GLU A 13 -8.45 -5.29 2.91
C GLU A 13 -8.72 -5.63 4.40
N HIS A 14 -7.73 -6.16 5.12
CA HIS A 14 -7.87 -6.63 6.50
C HIS A 14 -6.90 -5.96 7.48
N CYS A 15 -6.43 -4.76 7.17
CA CYS A 15 -5.53 -3.94 7.98
C CYS A 15 -6.13 -3.41 9.31
N GLY A 16 -7.22 -3.99 9.83
CA GLY A 16 -7.80 -3.66 11.15
C GLY A 16 -8.44 -2.26 11.29
N TRP A 17 -8.06 -1.29 10.46
CA TRP A 17 -8.59 0.08 10.43
C TRP A 17 -9.34 0.32 9.13
N LYS A 18 -10.64 0.68 9.23
CA LYS A 18 -11.52 0.89 8.07
C LYS A 18 -10.98 1.91 7.06
N GLU A 19 -10.35 2.98 7.52
CA GLU A 19 -9.79 4.01 6.63
C GLU A 19 -8.63 3.45 5.80
N ASN A 20 -7.76 2.67 6.44
CA ASN A 20 -6.59 2.08 5.79
C ASN A 20 -7.00 0.96 4.84
N ASP A 21 -7.98 0.13 5.24
CA ASP A 21 -8.64 -0.86 4.40
C ASP A 21 -9.20 -0.23 3.11
N PHE A 22 -9.96 0.86 3.25
CA PHE A 22 -10.55 1.53 2.09
C PHE A 22 -9.48 2.11 1.14
N LEU A 23 -8.47 2.80 1.68
CA LEU A 23 -7.41 3.41 0.86
C LEU A 23 -6.52 2.36 0.20
N LEU A 24 -5.97 1.44 0.98
CA LEU A 24 -5.07 0.39 0.50
C LEU A 24 -5.80 -0.61 -0.38
N GLY A 25 -7.03 -1.00 -0.04
CA GLY A 25 -7.85 -1.91 -0.85
C GLY A 25 -8.19 -1.32 -2.22
N ARG A 26 -8.56 -0.03 -2.30
CA ARG A 26 -8.79 0.65 -3.58
C ARG A 26 -7.52 0.74 -4.42
N PHE A 27 -6.40 1.13 -3.81
CA PHE A 27 -5.11 1.20 -4.50
C PHE A 27 -4.68 -0.18 -4.99
N ALA A 28 -4.72 -1.18 -4.12
CA ALA A 28 -4.34 -2.56 -4.42
C ALA A 28 -5.16 -3.09 -5.60
N ARG A 29 -6.48 -2.89 -5.61
CA ARG A 29 -7.33 -3.36 -6.70
C ARG A 29 -7.10 -2.65 -8.03
N ALA A 30 -6.71 -1.38 -8.02
CA ALA A 30 -6.42 -0.60 -9.21
C ALA A 30 -5.01 -0.84 -9.76
N HIS A 31 -4.02 -1.03 -8.88
CA HIS A 31 -2.60 -1.07 -9.25
C HIS A 31 -1.97 -2.45 -9.21
N LEU A 32 -2.39 -3.39 -8.34
CA LEU A 32 -1.73 -4.70 -8.16
C LEU A 32 -1.53 -5.47 -9.47
N ASP A 33 -2.46 -5.34 -10.42
CA ASP A 33 -2.35 -6.07 -11.69
C ASP A 33 -1.22 -5.54 -12.58
N ASN A 34 -0.90 -4.25 -12.44
CA ASN A 34 0.13 -3.53 -13.19
C ASN A 34 1.46 -3.39 -12.44
N LEU A 35 1.54 -3.83 -11.17
CA LEU A 35 2.76 -3.78 -10.38
C LEU A 35 3.73 -4.91 -10.77
N SER A 36 5.02 -4.56 -10.85
CA SER A 36 6.12 -5.50 -11.10
C SER A 36 6.41 -6.34 -9.85
N GLU A 37 7.15 -7.44 -9.98
CA GLU A 37 7.52 -8.29 -8.81
C GLU A 37 8.28 -7.54 -7.71
N THR A 38 9.11 -6.55 -8.10
CA THR A 38 9.81 -5.66 -7.17
C THR A 38 8.82 -4.78 -6.41
N ASP A 39 7.83 -4.22 -7.10
CA ASP A 39 6.79 -3.39 -6.49
C ASP A 39 5.88 -4.21 -5.56
N LEU A 40 5.56 -5.45 -5.94
CA LEU A 40 4.81 -6.37 -5.09
C LEU A 40 5.57 -6.70 -3.80
N SER A 41 6.89 -6.86 -3.88
CA SER A 41 7.73 -7.10 -2.69
C SER A 41 7.82 -5.86 -1.81
N ALA A 42 7.90 -4.67 -2.40
CA ALA A 42 7.81 -3.40 -1.68
C ALA A 42 6.46 -3.23 -0.97
N PHE A 43 5.36 -3.58 -1.63
CA PHE A 43 4.02 -3.51 -1.05
C PHE A 43 3.84 -4.53 0.08
N GLU A 44 4.40 -5.74 -0.08
CA GLU A 44 4.39 -6.76 0.96
C GLU A 44 5.16 -6.32 2.21
N ALA A 45 6.30 -5.65 2.03
CA ALA A 45 7.07 -5.07 3.13
C ALA A 45 6.27 -3.94 3.81
N LEU A 46 5.60 -3.08 3.04
CA LEU A 46 4.74 -2.01 3.57
C LEU A 46 3.60 -2.58 4.43
N LEU A 47 2.90 -3.60 3.95
CA LEU A 47 1.82 -4.28 4.69
C LEU A 47 2.31 -5.08 5.91
N SER A 48 3.63 -5.18 6.11
CA SER A 48 4.23 -5.77 7.30
C SER A 48 4.46 -4.76 8.42
N GLU A 49 4.36 -3.46 8.12
CA GLU A 49 4.46 -2.38 9.10
C GLU A 49 3.14 -2.19 9.84
N SER A 50 3.14 -1.36 10.90
CA SER A 50 1.93 -1.07 11.67
C SER A 50 0.95 -0.24 10.85
N ASP A 51 -0.35 -0.51 10.99
CA ASP A 51 -1.40 0.23 10.28
C ASP A 51 -1.36 1.74 10.53
N ASN A 52 -0.93 2.15 11.73
CA ASN A 52 -0.76 3.55 12.10
C ASN A 52 0.35 4.22 11.29
N ASP A 53 1.51 3.57 11.18
CA ASP A 53 2.66 4.07 10.44
C ASP A 53 2.33 4.19 8.95
N ILE A 54 1.73 3.13 8.38
CA ILE A 54 1.27 3.12 6.98
C ILE A 54 0.32 4.29 6.74
N TYR A 55 -0.68 4.48 7.61
CA TYR A 55 -1.65 5.57 7.49
C TYR A 55 -0.97 6.95 7.53
N ILE A 56 -0.02 7.17 8.44
CA ILE A 56 0.73 8.43 8.54
C ILE A 56 1.52 8.71 7.26
N TRP A 57 2.19 7.70 6.70
CA TRP A 57 2.98 7.87 5.47
C TRP A 57 2.10 8.12 4.24
N ILE A 58 1.04 7.33 4.04
CA ILE A 58 0.17 7.47 2.87
C ILE A 58 -0.68 8.74 2.92
N THR A 59 -0.92 9.29 4.12
CA THR A 59 -1.57 10.60 4.28
C THR A 59 -0.61 11.78 4.17
N GLY A 60 0.69 11.51 3.97
CA GLY A 60 1.73 12.54 3.85
C GLY A 60 2.01 13.30 5.14
N LYS A 61 1.60 12.77 6.30
CA LYS A 61 1.87 13.39 7.60
C LYS A 61 3.34 13.29 7.98
N GLU A 62 3.96 12.15 7.68
CA GLU A 62 5.40 11.93 7.86
C GLU A 62 6.00 11.25 6.64
N PRO A 63 7.28 11.48 6.34
CA PRO A 63 7.96 10.80 5.25
C PRO A 63 8.13 9.32 5.58
N PRO A 64 7.92 8.42 4.59
CA PRO A 64 8.23 7.01 4.75
C PRO A 64 9.74 6.81 5.01
N PRO A 65 10.12 5.79 5.77
CA PRO A 65 11.53 5.47 5.98
C PRO A 65 12.18 5.07 4.64
N LYS A 66 13.50 5.22 4.53
CA LYS A 66 14.27 4.94 3.29
C LYS A 66 14.02 3.55 2.68
N ILE A 67 13.61 2.57 3.49
CA ILE A 67 13.28 1.21 3.06
C ILE A 67 12.01 1.19 2.19
N HIS A 68 11.08 2.12 2.46
CA HIS A 68 9.84 2.31 1.72
C HIS A 68 9.88 3.53 0.79
N ASP A 69 11.03 4.21 0.67
CA ASP A 69 11.25 5.29 -0.29
C ASP A 69 11.45 4.70 -1.70
N ASN A 70 10.34 4.25 -2.28
CA ASN A 70 10.30 3.61 -3.59
C ASN A 70 9.16 4.20 -4.43
N LYS A 71 9.19 3.88 -5.73
CA LYS A 71 8.20 4.39 -6.68
C LYS A 71 6.76 4.01 -6.29
N LEU A 72 6.55 2.82 -5.74
CA LEU A 72 5.25 2.37 -5.27
C LEU A 72 4.69 3.30 -4.20
N MET A 73 5.51 3.70 -3.22
CA MET A 73 5.10 4.60 -2.15
C MET A 73 4.70 5.97 -2.68
N THR A 74 5.46 6.52 -3.64
CA THR A 74 5.09 7.77 -4.32
C THR A 74 3.72 7.67 -4.98
N VAL A 75 3.49 6.62 -5.77
CA VAL A 75 2.20 6.38 -6.46
C VAL A 75 1.06 6.19 -5.46
N LEU A 76 1.32 5.49 -4.34
CA LEU A 76 0.33 5.29 -3.28
C LEU A 76 -0.07 6.62 -2.62
N ILE A 77 0.91 7.45 -2.27
CA ILE A 77 0.70 8.79 -1.69
C ILE A 77 -0.03 9.72 -2.68
N GLU A 78 0.27 9.64 -3.98
CA GLU A 78 -0.44 10.39 -5.02
C GLU A 78 -1.90 9.90 -5.16
N PHE A 79 -2.13 8.60 -5.08
CA PHE A 79 -3.46 8.00 -5.17
C PHE A 79 -4.37 8.41 -4.00
N THR A 80 -3.83 8.51 -2.78
CA THR A 80 -4.61 8.94 -1.61
C THR A 80 -4.92 10.44 -1.60
N GLN A 81 -4.08 11.26 -2.22
CA GLN A 81 -4.28 12.70 -2.35
C GLN A 81 -5.19 13.10 -3.52
N THR A 82 -5.37 12.22 -4.49
CA THR A 82 -6.28 12.45 -5.62
C THR A 82 -7.73 12.34 -5.13
N LYS A 83 -8.35 13.50 -4.88
CA LYS A 83 -9.78 13.65 -4.52
C LYS A 83 -10.72 13.18 -5.63
#